data_AF-A0A530QTC0-F1
#
_entry.id   AF-A0A530QTC0-F1
#
_cell.length_a   1.000
_cell.length_b   1.000
_cell.length_c   1.000
_cell.angle_alpha   90.00
_cell.angle_beta   90.00
_cell.angle_gamma   90.00
#
_symmetry.space_group_name_H-M   'P 1'
#
loop_
_entity.id
_entity.type
_entity.pdbx_description
1 polymer ?
#
loop_
_entity_poly.entity_id
_entity_poly.type
_entity_poly.pdbx_seq_one_letter_code
_entity_poly.pdbx_strand_id
1 'polypeptide(L)' 'MTSPSGSTPAEAQTFLDAHPEIEAFDIVLTDANGVGRGKIVRRHELKSIFEGGRHMP' A
#
# COMPACT_ATOMS: atom_id res chain seq x y z
N MET A 1 -8.03 -13.65 1.90
CA MET A 1 -6.64 -14.13 1.77
C MET A 1 -5.78 -13.16 2.57
N THR A 2 -4.99 -13.64 3.52
CA THR A 2 -4.06 -12.82 4.32
C THR A 2 -2.78 -12.58 3.52
N SER A 3 -2.18 -11.40 3.67
CA SER A 3 -0.86 -11.12 3.08
C SER A 3 0.22 -12.03 3.72
N PRO A 4 1.43 -12.12 3.14
CA PRO A 4 2.54 -12.86 3.75
C PRO A 4 2.93 -12.38 5.16
N SER A 5 2.61 -11.12 5.51
CA SER A 5 2.80 -10.54 6.84
C SER A 5 1.62 -10.80 7.80
N GLY A 6 0.58 -11.51 7.36
CA GLY A 6 -0.64 -11.76 8.15
C GLY A 6 -1.69 -10.65 8.06
N SER A 7 -1.41 -9.59 7.29
CA SER A 7 -2.31 -8.45 7.16
C SER A 7 -3.60 -8.83 6.43
N THR A 8 -4.72 -8.25 6.85
CA THR A 8 -6.02 -8.49 6.21
C THR A 8 -6.47 -7.27 5.42
N PRO A 9 -7.27 -7.42 4.34
CA PRO A 9 -7.85 -6.27 3.65
C PRO A 9 -8.70 -5.35 4.55
N ALA A 10 -9.20 -5.86 5.68
CA ALA A 10 -9.95 -5.08 6.65
C ALA A 10 -9.09 -4.04 7.38
N GLU A 11 -7.78 -4.29 7.55
CA GLU A 11 -6.86 -3.32 8.15
C GLU A 11 -6.70 -2.08 7.28
N ALA A 12 -6.64 -2.25 5.95
CA ALA A 12 -6.57 -1.13 5.02
C ALA A 12 -7.82 -0.25 5.11
N GLN A 13 -9.01 -0.86 5.19
CA GLN A 13 -10.25 -0.11 5.38
C GLN A 13 -10.26 0.65 6.71
N THR A 14 -9.91 -0.03 7.80
CA THR A 14 -9.86 0.57 9.14
C THR A 14 -8.92 1.76 9.20
N PHE A 15 -7.74 1.65 8.57
CA PHE A 15 -6.78 2.74 8.48
C PHE A 15 -7.34 3.92 7.67
N LEU A 16 -7.95 3.67 6.52
CA LEU A 16 -8.56 4.73 5.71
C LEU A 16 -9.64 5.45 6.50
N ASP A 17 -10.56 4.73 7.15
CA ASP A 17 -11.66 5.33 7.91
C ASP A 17 -11.16 6.20 9.07
N ALA A 18 -10.06 5.81 9.73
CA ALA A 18 -9.43 6.57 10.79
C ALA A 18 -8.70 7.84 10.30
N HIS A 19 -8.31 7.89 9.03
CA HIS A 19 -7.51 8.96 8.44
C HIS A 19 -8.14 9.50 7.14
N PRO A 20 -9.31 10.15 7.20
CA PRO A 20 -10.02 10.66 6.02
C PRO A 20 -9.24 11.71 5.22
N GLU A 21 -8.30 12.41 5.85
CA GLU A 21 -7.50 13.50 5.29
C GLU A 21 -6.40 13.04 4.32
N ILE A 22 -6.01 11.76 4.36
CA ILE A 22 -4.92 11.25 3.52
C ILE A 22 -5.39 11.07 2.08
N GLU A 23 -4.75 11.78 1.15
CA GLU A 23 -5.06 11.73 -0.29
C GLU A 23 -4.21 10.74 -1.09
N ALA A 24 -2.99 10.45 -0.61
CA ALA A 24 -2.03 9.62 -1.32
C ALA A 24 -1.04 8.92 -0.36
N PHE A 25 -0.40 7.87 -0.89
CA PHE A 25 0.58 7.04 -0.21
C PHE A 25 1.83 6.88 -1.07
N ASP A 26 3.01 7.09 -0.49
CA ASP A 26 4.27 6.82 -1.14
C ASP A 26 4.75 5.42 -0.76
N ILE A 27 4.73 4.49 -1.71
CA ILE A 27 5.25 3.14 -1.52
C ILE A 27 6.68 3.12 -2.04
N VAL A 28 7.65 2.81 -1.18
CA VAL A 28 9.07 2.73 -1.54
C VAL A 28 9.58 1.31 -1.32
N LEU A 29 10.25 0.77 -2.33
CA LEU A 29 10.99 -0.49 -2.32
C LEU A 29 12.47 -0.17 -2.54
N THR A 30 13.33 -0.73 -1.70
CA THR A 30 14.78 -0.53 -1.81
C THR A 30 15.40 -1.73 -2.50
N ASP A 31 16.17 -1.49 -3.56
CA ASP A 31 16.87 -2.56 -4.27
C ASP A 31 18.14 -3.03 -3.51
N ALA A 32 18.79 -4.08 -4.02
CA ALA A 32 20.01 -4.63 -3.40
C ALA A 32 21.20 -3.66 -3.38
N ASN A 33 21.15 -2.58 -4.17
CA ASN A 33 22.16 -1.52 -4.18
C ASN A 33 21.80 -0.36 -3.23
N GLY A 34 20.68 -0.45 -2.51
CA GLY A 34 20.20 0.58 -1.60
C GLY A 34 19.41 1.70 -2.28
N VAL A 35 19.02 1.56 -3.55
CA VAL A 35 18.26 2.59 -4.27
C VAL A 35 16.76 2.38 -4.02
N GLY A 36 16.13 3.37 -3.37
CA GLY A 36 14.69 3.42 -3.19
C GLY A 36 13.96 3.79 -4.49
N ARG A 37 13.12 2.90 -5.00
CA ARG A 37 12.18 3.15 -6.10
C ARG A 37 10.78 2.97 -5.60
N GLY A 38 9.84 3.73 -6.15
CA GLY A 38 8.52 3.76 -5.57
C GLY A 38 7.44 4.26 -6.48
N LYS A 39 6.23 4.26 -5.93
CA LYS A 39 5.03 4.73 -6.60
C LYS A 39 4.18 5.51 -5.62
N ILE A 40 3.72 6.67 -6.07
CA ILE A 40 2.67 7.43 -5.39
C ILE A 40 1.33 6.79 -5.78
N VAL A 41 0.53 6.46 -4.78
CA VAL A 41 -0.75 5.77 -4.94
C VAL A 41 -1.85 6.62 -4.34
N ARG A 42 -2.97 6.80 -5.04
CA ARG A 42 -4.11 7.55 -4.51
C ARG A 42 -4.87 6.73 -3.48
N ARG A 43 -5.54 7.44 -2.58
CA ARG A 43 -6.33 6.87 -1.48
C ARG A 43 -7.20 5.67 -1.88
N HIS A 44 -7.99 5.83 -2.93
CA HIS A 44 -8.94 4.81 -3.38
C HIS A 44 -8.26 3.58 -3.99
N GLU A 45 -6.98 3.67 -4.35
CA GLU A 45 -6.20 2.57 -4.89
C GLU A 45 -5.59 1.68 -3.80
N LEU A 46 -5.51 2.13 -2.53
CA LEU A 46 -4.85 1.36 -1.46
C LEU A 46 -5.49 -0.02 -1.27
N LYS A 47 -6.82 -0.09 -1.32
CA LYS A 47 -7.55 -1.34 -1.08
C LYS A 47 -7.27 -2.41 -2.14
N SER A 48 -7.21 -2.02 -3.42
CA SER A 48 -6.91 -2.98 -4.50
C SER A 48 -5.49 -3.55 -4.40
N ILE A 49 -4.55 -2.79 -3.81
CA ILE A 49 -3.19 -3.28 -3.54
C ILE A 49 -3.21 -4.38 -2.47
N PHE A 50 -4.01 -4.26 -1.42
CA PHE A 50 -4.14 -5.29 -0.39
C PHE A 50 -4.82 -6.57 -0.91
N GLU A 51 -5.69 -6.46 -1.90
CA GLU A 51 -6.46 -7.59 -2.45
C GLU A 51 -5.73 -8.31 -3.59
N GLY A 52 -5.03 -7.58 -4.47
CA GLY A 52 -4.46 -8.12 -5.71
C GLY A 52 -3.01 -7.71 -5.98
N GLY A 53 -2.37 -6.93 -5.10
CA GLY A 53 -1.03 -6.42 -5.29
C GLY A 53 -0.94 -5.26 -6.30
N ARG A 54 0.29 -4.79 -6.53
CA ARG A 54 0.60 -3.70 -7.48
C ARG A 54 1.91 -4.00 -8.19
N HIS A 55 1.98 -3.69 -9.48
CA HIS A 55 3.26 -3.65 -10.19
C HIS A 55 4.07 -2.43 -9.76
N MET A 56 5.30 -2.67 -9.32
CA MET A 56 6.23 -1.67 -8.80
C MET A 56 7.48 -1.57 -9.70
N PRO A 57 8.11 -0.38 -9.78
CA PRO A 57 9.28 -0.12 -10.61
C PRO A 57 10.61 -0.58 -9.99
#